data_AF-A0A942KTB6-F1
#
_entry.id   AF-A0A942KTB6-F1
#
_cell.length_a   1.000
_cell.length_b   1.000
_cell.length_c   1.000
_cell.angle_alpha   90.00
_cell.angle_beta   90.00
_cell.angle_gamma   90.00
#
_symmetry.space_group_name_H-M   'P 1'
#
loop_
_entity.id
_entity.type
_entity.pdbx_description
1 polymer ?
#
loop_
_entity_poly.entity_id
_entity_poly.type
_entity_poly.pdbx_seq_one_letter_code
_entity_poly.pdbx_strand_id
1 'polypeptide(L)'
;MKKRFCVLFITLVITLVLGGCKNTGKPDNSDISPPSSSPSETPSATFKYEESILGNFHIARATDELLNKYDLFHEYISDEDGDRLIIRTDKAIKDFAFISVNYDDMGDKISLLAGDTLFSIDELSPEKPFVVKLLDPGGVLPAYGISFVDENGVKRYYSINMDRRGVEEAPPYFLLEFEIENGTTK
;
A
#
# COMPACT_ATOMS: atom_id res chain seq x y z
N MET A 1 25.90 -26.86 5.63
CA MET A 1 25.28 -28.02 6.29
C MET A 1 23.95 -27.59 6.90
N LYS A 2 22.92 -28.42 6.68
CA LYS A 2 21.68 -28.61 7.47
C LYS A 2 20.66 -27.45 7.56
N LYS A 3 19.64 -27.58 6.71
CA LYS A 3 18.27 -27.09 6.88
C LYS A 3 17.69 -27.54 8.23
N ARG A 4 16.91 -26.70 8.91
CA ARG A 4 15.89 -27.13 9.88
C ARG A 4 14.64 -26.27 9.77
N PHE A 5 13.62 -26.90 9.19
CA PHE A 5 12.20 -26.59 9.29
C PHE A 5 11.79 -26.39 10.77
N CYS A 6 11.01 -25.36 11.05
CA CYS A 6 10.15 -25.30 12.22
C CYS A 6 8.74 -24.90 11.76
N VAL A 7 8.00 -25.90 11.27
CA VAL A 7 6.56 -25.82 11.05
C VAL A 7 5.91 -25.96 12.42
N LEU A 8 5.32 -24.88 12.94
CA LEU A 8 4.51 -24.92 14.15
C LEU A 8 3.05 -25.09 13.73
N PHE A 9 2.55 -26.31 13.97
CA PHE A 9 1.17 -26.76 13.81
C PHE A 9 0.20 -25.90 14.63
N ILE A 10 -0.72 -25.18 13.97
CA ILE A 10 -1.86 -24.54 14.63
C ILE A 10 -2.97 -25.59 14.75
N THR A 11 -3.12 -26.16 15.94
CA THR A 11 -4.23 -27.07 16.26
C THR A 11 -5.53 -26.28 16.42
N LEU A 12 -6.41 -26.43 15.44
CA LEU A 12 -7.81 -25.98 15.44
C LEU A 12 -8.60 -26.70 16.55
N VAL A 13 -9.04 -25.98 17.58
CA VAL A 13 -9.97 -26.49 18.59
C VAL A 13 -11.33 -25.80 18.39
N ILE A 14 -12.23 -26.46 17.66
CA ILE A 14 -13.64 -26.09 17.55
C ILE A 14 -14.36 -26.74 18.74
N THR A 15 -14.76 -25.95 19.74
CA THR A 15 -15.73 -26.40 20.75
C THR A 15 -17.14 -25.96 20.36
N LEU A 16 -17.93 -26.91 19.85
CA LEU A 16 -19.39 -26.79 19.79
C LEU A 16 -19.95 -26.61 21.20
N VAL A 17 -20.71 -25.54 21.42
CA VAL A 17 -21.66 -25.48 22.53
C VAL A 17 -23.07 -25.54 21.95
N LEU A 18 -23.63 -26.75 21.94
CA LEU A 18 -25.07 -26.98 21.81
C LEU A 18 -25.69 -26.70 23.18
N GLY A 19 -26.46 -25.63 23.27
CA GLY A 19 -27.30 -25.31 24.43
C GLY A 19 -28.64 -24.79 23.95
N GLY A 20 -29.58 -25.70 23.66
CA GLY A 20 -30.98 -25.34 23.43
C GLY A 20 -31.74 -25.24 24.74
N CYS A 21 -32.55 -24.19 24.90
CA CYS A 21 -33.71 -24.18 25.78
C CYS A 21 -34.88 -23.48 25.08
N LYS A 22 -35.77 -24.34 24.58
CA LYS A 22 -37.22 -24.20 24.47
C LYS A 22 -37.82 -23.20 25.48
N ASN A 23 -38.68 -22.28 25.01
CA ASN A 23 -40.02 -22.08 25.57
C ASN A 23 -40.92 -21.26 24.65
N THR A 24 -42.17 -21.71 24.63
CA THR A 24 -43.30 -21.31 23.81
C THR A 24 -44.03 -20.09 24.37
N GLY A 25 -44.36 -19.14 23.50
CA GLY A 25 -45.36 -18.08 23.72
C GLY A 25 -45.71 -17.43 22.39
N LYS A 26 -46.98 -17.50 21.99
CA LYS A 26 -47.60 -16.94 20.77
C LYS A 26 -48.81 -16.11 21.21
N PRO A 27 -49.38 -15.21 20.39
CA PRO A 27 -48.81 -14.17 19.51
C PRO A 27 -49.20 -12.76 20.05
N ASP A 28 -48.72 -11.68 19.44
CA ASP A 28 -49.59 -10.53 19.22
C ASP A 28 -49.19 -9.76 17.96
N ASN A 29 -50.21 -9.15 17.40
CA ASN A 29 -50.45 -8.82 16.01
C ASN A 29 -50.03 -7.38 15.71
N SER A 30 -49.36 -7.10 14.57
CA SER A 30 -49.72 -6.04 13.61
C SER A 30 -48.64 -5.79 12.55
N ASP A 31 -49.07 -5.95 11.30
CA ASP A 31 -48.71 -5.20 10.09
C ASP A 31 -47.33 -5.35 9.46
N ILE A 32 -47.20 -6.39 8.62
CA ILE A 32 -46.29 -6.42 7.48
C ILE A 32 -47.05 -5.87 6.26
N SER A 33 -46.70 -4.67 5.81
CA SER A 33 -46.80 -4.29 4.39
C SER A 33 -45.37 -4.32 3.82
N PRO A 34 -45.10 -5.02 2.70
CA PRO A 34 -43.78 -4.95 2.08
C PRO A 34 -43.68 -3.67 1.26
N PRO A 35 -42.79 -2.71 1.53
CA PRO A 35 -42.39 -1.80 0.49
C PRO A 35 -41.51 -2.59 -0.48
N SER A 36 -42.01 -2.73 -1.70
CA SER A 36 -41.31 -3.22 -2.87
C SER A 36 -39.90 -2.61 -2.94
N SER A 37 -38.86 -3.41 -2.65
CA SER A 37 -37.48 -3.04 -2.90
C SER A 37 -37.27 -3.05 -4.42
N SER A 38 -37.44 -1.89 -5.04
CA SER A 38 -36.82 -1.57 -6.32
C SER A 38 -35.33 -1.84 -6.20
N PRO A 39 -34.64 -2.46 -7.17
CA PRO A 39 -33.19 -2.52 -7.15
C PRO A 39 -32.69 -1.08 -7.23
N SER A 40 -32.13 -0.58 -6.12
CA SER A 40 -31.20 0.54 -6.20
C SER A 40 -30.06 0.06 -7.07
N GLU A 41 -30.07 0.47 -8.34
CA GLU A 41 -28.83 0.61 -9.08
C GLU A 41 -28.00 1.64 -8.31
N THR A 42 -27.19 1.16 -7.37
CA THR A 42 -26.08 1.95 -6.83
C THR A 42 -25.22 2.30 -8.04
N PRO A 43 -25.10 3.59 -8.42
CA PRO A 43 -24.17 3.96 -9.47
C PRO A 43 -22.80 3.50 -8.99
N SER A 44 -22.15 2.62 -9.75
CA SER A 44 -20.75 2.28 -9.55
C SER A 44 -19.98 3.59 -9.55
N ALA A 45 -19.62 4.08 -8.36
CA ALA A 45 -18.89 5.32 -8.20
C ALA A 45 -17.58 5.17 -8.99
N THR A 46 -17.49 5.90 -10.10
CA THR A 46 -16.23 6.07 -10.80
C THR A 46 -15.38 6.97 -9.91
N PHE A 47 -14.51 6.37 -9.09
CA PHE A 47 -13.58 7.11 -8.25
C PHE A 47 -12.70 7.98 -9.15
N LYS A 48 -12.67 9.28 -8.88
CA LYS A 48 -11.95 10.24 -9.75
C LYS A 48 -10.43 10.22 -9.54
N TYR A 49 -9.96 9.62 -8.44
CA TYR A 49 -8.58 9.75 -7.97
C TYR A 49 -7.97 8.39 -7.65
N GLU A 50 -7.60 7.66 -8.70
CA GLU A 50 -6.99 6.33 -8.59
C GLU A 50 -5.45 6.39 -8.48
N GLU A 51 -4.84 7.47 -8.99
CA GLU A 51 -3.40 7.55 -9.20
C GLU A 51 -2.85 8.96 -8.90
N SER A 52 -1.65 9.01 -8.32
CA SER A 52 -0.88 10.23 -8.11
C SER A 52 0.31 10.29 -9.06
N ILE A 53 0.55 11.48 -9.64
CA ILE A 53 1.61 11.73 -10.63
C ILE A 53 2.60 12.74 -10.03
N LEU A 54 3.89 12.41 -10.07
CA LEU A 54 4.98 13.30 -9.66
C LEU A 54 6.12 13.24 -10.67
N GLY A 55 6.22 14.28 -11.51
CA GLY A 55 7.17 14.28 -12.62
C GLY A 55 6.91 13.10 -13.55
N ASN A 56 7.91 12.22 -13.71
CA ASN A 56 7.79 11.01 -14.53
C ASN A 56 7.24 9.81 -13.76
N PHE A 57 6.92 9.93 -12.46
CA PHE A 57 6.44 8.81 -11.66
C PHE A 57 4.94 8.83 -11.52
N HIS A 58 4.37 7.63 -11.51
CA HIS A 58 2.98 7.42 -11.15
C HIS A 58 2.90 6.36 -10.06
N ILE A 59 2.05 6.59 -9.06
CA ILE A 59 1.78 5.65 -7.97
C ILE A 59 0.29 5.45 -7.79
N ALA A 60 -0.12 4.18 -7.74
CA ALA A 60 -1.51 3.79 -7.60
C ALA A 60 -1.62 2.47 -6.83
N ARG A 61 -2.85 2.11 -6.46
CA ARG A 61 -3.14 0.75 -6.01
C ARG A 61 -2.97 -0.21 -7.20
N ALA A 62 -2.31 -1.34 -6.97
CA ALA A 62 -2.08 -2.35 -7.99
C ALA A 62 -3.33 -3.24 -8.17
N THR A 63 -4.31 -2.76 -8.92
CA THR A 63 -5.49 -3.54 -9.31
C THR A 63 -5.13 -4.56 -10.39
N ASP A 64 -5.90 -5.65 -10.49
CA ASP A 64 -5.70 -6.65 -11.55
C ASP A 64 -5.83 -6.03 -12.94
N GLU A 65 -6.78 -5.10 -13.14
CA GLU A 65 -6.94 -4.37 -14.40
C GLU A 65 -5.69 -3.57 -14.77
N LEU A 66 -5.08 -2.88 -13.81
CA LEU A 66 -3.87 -2.09 -14.03
C LEU A 66 -2.66 -2.98 -14.31
N LEU A 67 -2.53 -4.08 -13.57
CA LEU A 67 -1.42 -5.02 -13.72
C LEU A 67 -1.47 -5.81 -15.02
N ASN A 68 -2.67 -6.16 -15.51
CA ASN A 68 -2.86 -6.85 -16.78
C ASN A 68 -2.41 -6.05 -18.01
N LYS A 69 -2.05 -4.76 -17.85
CA LYS A 69 -1.44 -3.94 -18.89
C LYS A 69 0.04 -4.24 -19.10
N TYR A 70 0.65 -5.02 -18.21
CA TYR A 70 2.08 -5.32 -18.21
C TYR A 70 2.31 -6.82 -18.29
N ASP A 71 3.22 -7.25 -19.17
CA ASP A 71 3.61 -8.66 -19.26
C ASP A 71 4.43 -9.10 -18.05
N LEU A 72 5.24 -8.19 -17.51
CA LEU A 72 6.14 -8.41 -16.39
C LEU A 72 6.22 -7.17 -15.52
N PHE A 73 6.48 -7.38 -14.23
CA PHE A 73 6.81 -6.32 -13.28
C PHE A 73 7.90 -6.81 -12.33
N HIS A 74 8.64 -5.88 -11.77
CA HIS A 74 9.49 -6.13 -10.61
C HIS A 74 8.62 -6.21 -9.37
N GLU A 75 8.91 -7.11 -8.45
CA GLU A 75 8.08 -7.28 -7.26
C GLU A 75 8.91 -7.37 -5.97
N TYR A 76 8.43 -6.69 -4.94
CA TYR A 76 8.87 -6.84 -3.57
C TYR A 76 7.67 -7.03 -2.65
N ILE A 77 7.70 -8.10 -1.85
CA ILE A 77 6.65 -8.41 -0.88
C ILE A 77 7.24 -8.26 0.52
N SER A 78 6.83 -7.20 1.22
CA SER A 78 7.16 -7.01 2.64
C SER A 78 6.20 -7.79 3.53
N ASP A 79 4.92 -7.76 3.17
CA ASP A 79 3.83 -8.37 3.92
C ASP A 79 2.77 -8.95 2.95
N GLU A 80 2.33 -10.18 3.20
CA GLU A 80 1.36 -10.88 2.35
C GLU A 80 -0.10 -10.43 2.56
N ASP A 81 -0.38 -9.71 3.63
CA ASP A 81 -1.69 -9.14 3.92
C ASP A 81 -1.70 -7.61 3.69
N GLY A 82 -0.57 -7.06 3.23
CA GLY A 82 -0.39 -5.64 2.96
C GLY A 82 -1.09 -5.14 1.69
N ASP A 83 -1.18 -3.81 1.60
CA ASP A 83 -1.62 -3.10 0.41
C ASP A 83 -0.63 -3.28 -0.72
N ARG A 84 -1.15 -3.57 -1.91
CA ARG A 84 -0.35 -3.74 -3.12
C ARG A 84 -0.37 -2.45 -3.93
N LEU A 85 0.80 -1.86 -4.15
CA LEU A 85 1.01 -0.62 -4.89
C LEU A 85 1.79 -0.91 -6.16
N ILE A 86 1.56 -0.10 -7.18
CA ILE A 86 2.35 -0.10 -8.41
C ILE A 86 2.97 1.28 -8.60
N ILE A 87 4.28 1.29 -8.82
CA ILE A 87 5.08 2.47 -9.14
C ILE A 87 5.53 2.34 -10.58
N ARG A 88 5.14 3.31 -11.40
CA ARG A 88 5.35 3.35 -12.84
C ARG A 88 6.16 4.56 -13.20
N THR A 89 6.75 4.54 -14.39
CA THR A 89 7.44 5.70 -14.92
C THR A 89 7.18 5.91 -16.41
N ASP A 90 7.20 7.16 -16.85
CA ASP A 90 7.04 7.54 -18.27
C ASP A 90 8.32 7.33 -19.10
N LYS A 91 9.47 7.23 -18.44
CA LYS A 91 10.78 7.01 -19.08
C LYS A 91 11.62 6.08 -18.22
N ALA A 92 12.59 5.41 -18.83
CA ALA A 92 13.53 4.60 -18.07
C ALA A 92 14.31 5.43 -17.03
N ILE A 93 14.39 4.94 -15.80
CA ILE A 93 15.07 5.58 -14.66
C ILE A 93 16.13 4.63 -14.11
N LYS A 94 17.33 5.14 -13.84
CA LYS A 94 18.48 4.35 -13.42
C LYS A 94 18.62 4.26 -11.90
N ASP A 95 19.26 3.19 -11.45
CA ASP A 95 19.59 2.92 -10.03
C ASP A 95 18.36 3.04 -9.13
N PHE A 96 17.24 2.45 -9.56
CA PHE A 96 16.00 2.49 -8.80
C PHE A 96 16.11 1.57 -7.58
N ALA A 97 15.77 2.10 -6.41
CA ALA A 97 15.72 1.35 -5.18
C ALA A 97 14.46 1.67 -4.38
N PHE A 98 13.87 0.63 -3.80
CA PHE A 98 12.88 0.72 -2.73
C PHE A 98 13.60 0.66 -1.38
N ILE A 99 13.30 1.61 -0.50
CA ILE A 99 14.06 1.85 0.73
C ILE A 99 13.11 1.94 1.93
N SER A 100 13.63 1.66 3.13
CA SER A 100 12.99 2.14 4.35
C SER A 100 13.25 3.64 4.53
N VAL A 101 12.33 4.31 5.22
CA VAL A 101 12.46 5.71 5.60
C VAL A 101 12.44 5.79 7.12
N ASN A 102 13.48 6.40 7.66
CA ASN A 102 13.60 6.70 9.07
C ASN A 102 13.30 8.19 9.29
N TYR A 103 13.17 8.59 10.54
CA TYR A 103 13.03 9.98 10.91
C TYR A 103 13.86 10.31 12.14
N ASP A 104 14.32 11.54 12.20
CA ASP A 104 14.91 12.13 13.38
C ASP A 104 13.96 13.21 13.92
N ASP A 105 13.65 13.13 15.21
CA ASP A 105 12.77 14.07 15.91
C ASP A 105 13.64 14.97 16.79
N MET A 106 13.91 16.18 16.30
CA MET A 106 14.67 17.19 17.02
C MET A 106 13.78 18.07 17.91
N GLY A 107 12.51 17.67 18.12
CA GLY A 107 11.53 18.33 18.97
C GLY A 107 10.70 19.39 18.26
N ASP A 108 11.34 20.36 17.59
CA ASP A 108 10.65 21.40 16.80
C ASP A 108 10.58 21.08 15.30
N LYS A 109 11.36 20.11 14.85
CA LYS A 109 11.43 19.66 13.46
C LYS A 109 11.59 18.14 13.40
N ILE A 110 10.86 17.54 12.47
CA ILE A 110 11.06 16.15 12.04
C ILE A 110 11.78 16.19 10.70
N SER A 111 12.90 15.48 10.60
CA SER A 111 13.66 15.30 9.36
C SER A 111 13.56 13.84 8.90
N LEU A 112 13.24 13.62 7.62
CA LEU A 112 13.25 12.28 7.02
C LEU A 112 14.66 11.88 6.63
N LEU A 113 15.00 10.61 6.85
CA LEU A 113 16.28 10.02 6.54
C LEU A 113 16.07 8.78 5.66
N ALA A 114 16.90 8.62 4.62
CA ALA A 114 16.91 7.37 3.89
C ALA A 114 17.48 6.26 4.79
N GLY A 115 16.75 5.16 4.90
CA GLY A 115 17.16 3.97 5.62
C GLY A 115 17.81 2.94 4.72
N ASP A 116 17.56 1.67 5.03
CA ASP A 116 18.11 0.53 4.32
C ASP A 116 17.50 0.38 2.93
N THR A 117 18.31 -0.12 1.99
CA THR A 117 17.80 -0.57 0.68
C THR A 117 17.16 -1.94 0.83
N LEU A 118 15.87 -2.02 0.51
CA LEU A 118 15.07 -3.24 0.63
C LEU A 118 15.00 -4.00 -0.70
N PHE A 119 15.01 -3.28 -1.82
CA PHE A 119 15.03 -3.82 -3.16
C PHE A 119 15.70 -2.83 -4.11
N SER A 120 16.44 -3.32 -5.11
CA SER A 120 17.04 -2.45 -6.14
C SER A 120 17.13 -3.14 -7.50
N ILE A 121 17.10 -2.32 -8.54
CA ILE A 121 17.28 -2.69 -9.95
C ILE A 121 18.06 -1.60 -10.67
N ASP A 122 18.84 -2.01 -11.67
CA ASP A 122 19.66 -1.08 -12.45
C ASP A 122 18.81 -0.05 -13.21
N GLU A 123 17.62 -0.46 -13.66
CA GLU A 123 16.70 0.38 -14.42
C GLU A 123 15.24 0.00 -14.14
N LEU A 124 14.41 1.00 -13.85
CA LEU A 124 12.95 0.91 -13.87
C LEU A 124 12.45 1.47 -15.21
N SER A 125 11.75 0.66 -16.00
CA SER A 125 11.25 1.07 -17.33
C SER A 125 9.72 1.20 -17.36
N PRO A 126 9.16 1.97 -18.32
CA PRO A 126 7.71 2.09 -18.48
C PRO A 126 6.99 0.76 -18.71
N GLU A 127 7.64 -0.19 -19.39
CA GLU A 127 7.10 -1.50 -19.76
C GLU A 127 7.19 -2.52 -18.62
N LYS A 128 8.05 -2.27 -17.62
CA LYS A 128 8.29 -3.19 -16.52
C LYS A 128 8.26 -2.43 -15.19
N PRO A 129 7.06 -2.09 -14.69
CA PRO A 129 6.89 -1.30 -13.48
C PRO A 129 7.33 -2.06 -12.22
N PHE A 130 7.39 -1.36 -11.10
CA PHE A 130 7.67 -1.94 -9.79
C PHE A 130 6.38 -2.09 -8.99
N VAL A 131 6.15 -3.27 -8.45
CA VAL A 131 5.01 -3.60 -7.60
C VAL A 131 5.53 -3.91 -6.21
N VAL A 132 4.90 -3.30 -5.21
CA VAL A 132 5.29 -3.48 -3.82
C VAL A 132 4.08 -3.81 -2.97
N LYS A 133 4.22 -4.79 -2.07
CA LYS A 133 3.19 -5.16 -1.10
C LYS A 133 3.62 -4.80 0.31
N LEU A 134 2.91 -3.87 0.94
CA LEU A 134 3.30 -3.18 2.16
C LEU A 134 2.18 -3.20 3.18
N LEU A 135 2.48 -3.58 4.42
CA LEU A 135 1.57 -3.31 5.53
C LEU A 135 1.54 -1.80 5.80
N ASP A 136 0.35 -1.20 5.89
CA ASP A 136 0.21 0.17 6.38
C ASP A 136 0.68 0.21 7.85
N PRO A 137 1.76 0.94 8.17
CA PRO A 137 2.26 1.04 9.54
C PRO A 137 1.29 1.79 10.47
N GLY A 138 0.21 2.39 9.96
CA GLY A 138 -0.81 3.07 10.76
C GLY A 138 -0.37 4.43 11.31
N GLY A 139 0.89 4.81 11.12
CA GLY A 139 1.49 6.08 11.55
C GLY A 139 1.29 7.24 10.57
N VAL A 140 1.59 8.46 11.03
CA VAL A 140 1.56 9.68 10.21
C VAL A 140 2.85 9.83 9.38
N LEU A 141 3.95 9.26 9.86
CA LEU A 141 5.25 9.34 9.19
C LEU A 141 5.42 8.20 8.18
N PRO A 142 5.96 8.48 6.98
CA PRO A 142 6.21 7.45 5.99
C PRO A 142 7.31 6.50 6.47
N ALA A 143 7.06 5.19 6.37
CA ALA A 143 8.04 4.15 6.70
C ALA A 143 8.84 3.67 5.48
N TYR A 144 8.41 4.03 4.28
CA TYR A 144 8.95 3.54 3.02
C TYR A 144 9.10 4.64 1.99
N GLY A 145 10.01 4.43 1.05
CA GLY A 145 10.30 5.37 -0.02
C GLY A 145 10.95 4.71 -1.22
N ILE A 146 11.25 5.53 -2.20
CA ILE A 146 12.07 5.18 -3.36
C ILE A 146 13.27 6.11 -3.47
N SER A 147 14.34 5.61 -4.08
CA SER A 147 15.46 6.43 -4.53
C SER A 147 15.85 6.05 -5.95
N PHE A 148 16.41 7.01 -6.68
CA PHE A 148 16.90 6.81 -8.04
C PHE A 148 17.90 7.89 -8.43
N VAL A 149 18.61 7.70 -9.55
CA VAL A 149 19.47 8.71 -10.15
C VAL A 149 18.71 9.45 -11.24
N ASP A 150 18.59 10.77 -11.12
CA ASP A 150 17.91 11.63 -12.09
C ASP A 150 18.74 11.86 -13.37
N GLU A 151 18.16 12.56 -14.35
CA GLU A 151 18.81 12.87 -15.63
C GLU A 151 20.12 13.67 -15.49
N ASN A 152 20.32 14.35 -14.35
CA ASN A 152 21.54 15.11 -14.04
C ASN A 152 22.58 14.30 -13.25
N GLY A 153 22.32 13.01 -12.99
CA GLY A 153 23.21 12.16 -12.20
C GLY A 153 23.08 12.36 -10.69
N VAL A 154 22.03 13.04 -10.22
CA VAL A 154 21.81 13.30 -8.79
C VAL A 154 20.89 12.23 -8.22
N LYS A 155 21.28 11.65 -7.07
CA LYS A 155 20.43 10.70 -6.34
C LYS A 155 19.29 11.45 -5.64
N ARG A 156 18.06 11.07 -5.95
CA ARG A 156 16.81 11.64 -5.41
C ARG A 156 16.13 10.66 -4.48
N TYR A 157 15.37 11.19 -3.52
CA TYR A 157 14.64 10.39 -2.54
C TYR A 157 13.21 10.88 -2.41
N TYR A 158 12.27 9.94 -2.47
CA TYR A 158 10.84 10.22 -2.31
C TYR A 158 10.26 9.28 -1.28
N SER A 159 9.46 9.81 -0.36
CA SER A 159 8.68 9.02 0.59
C SER A 159 7.37 8.60 -0.06
N ILE A 160 6.91 7.38 0.24
CA ILE A 160 5.57 6.90 -0.12
C ILE A 160 4.64 7.27 1.02
N ASN A 161 3.65 8.11 0.73
CA ASN A 161 2.70 8.61 1.69
C ASN A 161 1.29 8.13 1.33
N MET A 162 0.47 7.92 2.35
CA MET A 162 -0.93 7.55 2.19
C MET A 162 -1.83 8.76 2.46
N ASP A 163 -2.76 9.05 1.56
CA ASP A 163 -3.80 10.03 1.80
C ASP A 163 -4.98 9.38 2.54
N ARG A 164 -5.26 9.89 3.73
CA ARG A 164 -6.30 9.36 4.61
C ARG A 164 -7.67 10.02 4.43
N ARG A 165 -7.79 10.98 3.51
CA ARG A 165 -9.06 11.66 3.20
C ARG A 165 -10.01 10.78 2.37
N GLY A 166 -9.51 9.65 1.86
CA GLY A 166 -10.29 8.69 1.07
C GLY A 166 -10.19 8.93 -0.43
N VAL A 167 -10.42 7.86 -1.21
CA VAL A 167 -10.25 7.80 -2.68
C VAL A 167 -11.21 8.72 -3.45
N GLU A 168 -12.23 9.25 -2.78
CA GLU A 168 -13.17 10.23 -3.36
C GLU A 168 -12.61 11.65 -3.36
N GLU A 169 -11.64 11.94 -2.49
CA GLU A 169 -11.06 13.27 -2.31
C GLU A 169 -9.67 13.41 -2.92
N ALA A 170 -8.86 12.35 -2.88
CA ALA A 170 -7.48 12.36 -3.37
C ALA A 170 -6.99 10.95 -3.70
N PRO A 171 -5.91 10.81 -4.50
CA PRO A 171 -5.27 9.52 -4.71
C PRO A 171 -4.83 8.92 -3.38
N PRO A 172 -5.03 7.61 -3.17
CA PRO A 172 -4.77 6.98 -1.88
C PRO A 172 -3.29 6.99 -1.50
N TYR A 173 -2.38 7.11 -2.48
CA TYR A 173 -0.94 7.20 -2.25
C TYR A 173 -0.33 8.29 -3.11
N PHE A 174 0.73 8.91 -2.61
CA PHE A 174 1.51 9.91 -3.33
C PHE A 174 2.98 9.89 -2.91
N LEU A 175 3.84 10.41 -3.79
CA LEU A 175 5.26 10.57 -3.54
C LEU A 175 5.54 11.99 -3.03
N LEU A 176 6.46 12.13 -2.09
CA LEU A 176 6.96 13.43 -1.63
C LEU A 176 8.48 13.42 -1.56
N GLU A 177 9.13 14.34 -2.29
CA GLU A 177 10.59 14.49 -2.25
C GLU A 177 11.04 14.87 -0.86
N PHE A 178 12.14 14.27 -0.40
CA PHE A 178 12.83 14.71 0.80
C PHE A 178 14.32 14.79 0.56
N GLU A 179 14.94 15.79 1.15
CA GLU A 179 16.38 15.95 1.10
C GLU A 179 17.01 15.18 2.25
N ILE A 180 18.09 14.47 1.97
CA ILE A 180 18.96 13.97 3.02
C ILE A 180 19.87 15.12 3.40
N GLU A 181 19.67 15.68 4.60
CA GLU A 181 20.67 16.54 5.19
C GLU A 181 21.94 15.69 5.34
N ASN A 182 22.95 15.98 4.52
CA ASN A 182 24.27 15.39 4.67
C ASN A 182 24.76 15.79 6.04
N GLY A 183 24.55 14.92 7.03
CA GLY A 183 25.07 15.10 8.36
C GLY A 183 26.56 15.32 8.23
N THR A 184 27.01 16.54 8.48
CA THR A 184 28.41 16.84 8.73
C THR A 184 28.88 15.84 9.79
N THR A 185 29.70 14.87 9.38
CA THR A 185 30.52 14.11 10.31
C THR A 185 31.28 15.13 11.15
N LYS A 186 30.89 15.27 12.41
CA LYS A 186 31.59 16.09 13.38
C LYS A 186 32.50 15.21 14.22
#